data_AF-A0A3N5FSC9-F1
#
_entry.id   AF-A0A3N5FSC9-F1
#
_cell.length_a   1.000
_cell.length_b   1.000
_cell.length_c   1.000
_cell.angle_alpha   90.00
_cell.angle_beta   90.00
_cell.angle_gamma   90.00
#
_symmetry.space_group_name_H-M   'P 1'
#
loop_
_entity.id
_entity.type
_entity.pdbx_description
1 polymer ?
#
loop_
_entity_poly.entity_id
_entity_poly.type
_entity_poly.pdbx_seq_one_letter_code
_entity_poly.pdbx_strand_id
1 'polypeptide(L)'
;MKIKYVINTIIILFILLIFYAFIGFNFVNFYFGGKAELLETAEHINKLCNANGSCPLTMEGWQGDKNGPLSKHGMLYFAVSGEKSQDGNESIKPQSFRLVYTMTFPDHWFEAQGGVDKQVTSGWTSR
;
A
#
# COMPACT_ATOMS: atom_id res chain seq x y z
N MET A 1 -36.39 -5.75 -34.27
CA MET A 1 -36.10 -6.09 -32.86
C MET A 1 -34.70 -6.69 -32.66
N LYS A 2 -34.22 -7.59 -33.54
CA LYS A 2 -32.92 -8.28 -33.40
C LYS A 2 -31.66 -7.39 -33.46
N ILE A 3 -31.62 -6.39 -34.33
CA ILE A 3 -30.42 -5.53 -34.52
C ILE A 3 -30.10 -4.70 -33.26
N LYS A 4 -31.11 -4.11 -32.61
CA LYS A 4 -30.92 -3.36 -31.36
C LYS A 4 -30.36 -4.24 -30.24
N TYR A 5 -30.76 -5.52 -30.19
CA TYR A 5 -30.27 -6.48 -29.21
C TYR A 5 -28.80 -6.83 -29.47
N VAL A 6 -28.44 -7.10 -30.74
CA VAL A 6 -27.04 -7.40 -31.14
C VAL A 6 -26.10 -6.25 -30.84
N ILE A 7 -26.49 -4.99 -31.14
CA ILE A 7 -25.68 -3.81 -30.84
C ILE A 7 -25.47 -3.68 -29.32
N ASN A 8 -26.51 -3.90 -28.52
CA ASN A 8 -26.41 -3.79 -27.07
C ASN A 8 -25.49 -4.89 -26.48
N THR A 9 -25.55 -6.11 -27.01
CA THR A 9 -24.65 -7.21 -26.62
C THR A 9 -23.19 -6.89 -26.93
N ILE A 10 -22.90 -6.30 -28.10
CA ILE A 10 -21.54 -5.90 -28.48
C ILE A 10 -21.01 -4.80 -27.55
N ILE A 11 -21.84 -3.82 -27.22
CA ILE A 11 -21.46 -2.75 -26.28
C ILE A 11 -21.12 -3.34 -24.91
N ILE A 12 -21.95 -4.25 -24.38
CA ILE A 12 -21.70 -4.91 -23.09
C ILE A 12 -20.38 -5.71 -23.13
N LEU A 13 -20.15 -6.50 -24.19
CA LEU A 13 -18.90 -7.26 -24.37
C LEU A 13 -17.68 -6.33 -24.41
N PHE A 14 -17.78 -5.21 -25.12
CA PHE A 14 -16.69 -4.25 -25.22
C PHE A 14 -16.39 -3.57 -23.88
N ILE A 15 -17.43 -3.20 -23.13
CA ILE A 15 -17.29 -2.67 -21.77
C ILE A 15 -16.61 -3.71 -20.85
N LEU A 16 -17.04 -4.96 -20.90
CA LEU A 16 -16.44 -6.04 -20.11
C LEU A 16 -14.96 -6.25 -20.46
N LEU A 17 -14.61 -6.18 -21.75
CA LEU A 17 -13.24 -6.32 -22.23
C LEU A 17 -12.35 -5.16 -21.75
N ILE A 18 -12.87 -3.93 -21.75
CA ILE A 18 -12.18 -2.77 -21.18
C ILE A 18 -11.92 -3.00 -19.69
N PHE A 19 -12.94 -3.38 -18.91
CA PHE A 19 -12.76 -3.63 -17.48
C PHE A 19 -11.71 -4.72 -17.21
N TYR A 20 -11.72 -5.81 -17.99
CA TYR A 20 -10.71 -6.86 -17.87
C TYR A 20 -9.29 -6.35 -18.14
N ALA A 21 -9.12 -5.52 -19.17
CA ALA A 21 -7.83 -4.91 -19.50
C ALA A 21 -7.33 -3.97 -18.40
N PHE A 22 -8.21 -3.14 -17.81
CA PHE A 22 -7.85 -2.24 -16.71
C PHE A 22 -7.46 -2.99 -15.44
N ILE A 23 -8.17 -4.07 -15.11
CA ILE A 23 -7.85 -4.93 -13.96
C ILE A 23 -6.50 -5.62 -14.18
N GLY A 24 -6.28 -6.19 -15.37
CA GLY A 24 -5.02 -6.84 -15.74
C GLY A 24 -3.84 -5.87 -15.73
N PHE A 25 -4.03 -4.63 -16.18
CA PHE A 25 -2.98 -3.61 -16.24
C PHE A 25 -2.37 -3.30 -14.85
N ASN A 26 -3.19 -3.16 -13.82
CA ASN A 26 -2.72 -2.91 -12.46
C ASN A 26 -1.93 -4.08 -11.89
N PHE A 27 -2.41 -5.30 -12.14
CA PHE A 27 -1.70 -6.52 -11.74
C PHE A 27 -0.35 -6.62 -12.43
N VAL A 28 -0.30 -6.35 -13.75
CA VAL A 28 0.95 -6.32 -14.53
C VAL A 28 1.91 -5.29 -13.96
N ASN A 29 1.49 -4.04 -13.72
CA ASN A 29 2.37 -3.00 -13.17
C ASN A 29 2.96 -3.38 -11.79
N PHE A 30 2.18 -4.05 -10.94
CA PHE A 30 2.68 -4.53 -9.67
C PHE A 30 3.82 -5.55 -9.86
N TYR A 31 3.66 -6.55 -10.73
CA TYR A 31 4.71 -7.57 -10.94
C TYR A 31 5.89 -7.08 -11.79
N PHE A 32 5.70 -6.09 -12.66
CA PHE A 32 6.76 -5.52 -13.51
C PHE A 32 7.61 -4.45 -12.82
N GLY A 33 7.33 -4.09 -11.57
CA GLY A 33 8.17 -3.16 -10.82
C GLY A 33 7.60 -2.74 -9.48
N GLY A 34 6.28 -2.60 -9.36
CA GLY A 34 5.64 -2.10 -8.13
C GLY A 34 5.97 -2.91 -6.88
N LYS A 35 6.06 -4.25 -6.99
CA LYS A 35 6.48 -5.12 -5.88
C LYS A 35 7.90 -4.83 -5.43
N ALA A 36 8.84 -4.70 -6.38
CA ALA A 36 10.24 -4.44 -6.08
C ALA A 36 10.41 -3.05 -5.44
N GLU A 37 9.75 -2.04 -6.01
CA GLU A 37 9.73 -0.67 -5.47
C GLU A 37 9.16 -0.65 -4.04
N LEU A 38 8.08 -1.38 -3.77
CA LEU A 38 7.50 -1.47 -2.43
C LEU A 38 8.47 -2.11 -1.43
N LEU A 39 9.12 -3.21 -1.80
CA LEU A 39 10.04 -3.91 -0.90
C LEU A 39 11.30 -3.08 -0.61
N GLU A 40 11.89 -2.46 -1.63
CA GLU A 40 13.03 -1.57 -1.48
C GLU A 40 12.68 -0.37 -0.58
N THR A 41 11.50 0.21 -0.81
CA THR A 41 10.97 1.30 0.02
C THR A 41 10.77 0.85 1.46
N ALA A 42 10.21 -0.34 1.69
CA ALA A 42 10.02 -0.89 3.03
C ALA A 42 11.35 -1.13 3.76
N GLU A 43 12.37 -1.65 3.07
CA GLU A 43 13.71 -1.81 3.64
C GLU A 43 14.34 -0.46 4.01
N HIS A 44 14.21 0.54 3.14
CA HIS A 44 14.69 1.89 3.41
C HIS A 44 14.01 2.50 4.64
N ILE A 45 12.69 2.39 4.74
CA ILE A 45 11.91 2.85 5.91
C ILE A 45 12.35 2.10 7.17
N ASN A 46 12.57 0.78 7.08
CA ASN A 46 13.00 -0.02 8.23
C ASN A 46 14.37 0.43 8.76
N LYS A 47 15.31 0.76 7.87
CA LYS A 47 16.59 1.37 8.24
C LYS A 47 16.40 2.71 8.95
N LEU A 48 15.47 3.55 8.48
CA LEU A 48 15.12 4.81 9.14
C LEU A 48 14.50 4.58 10.53
N CYS A 49 13.63 3.58 10.68
CA CYS A 49 13.07 3.22 11.98
C CYS A 49 14.18 2.83 12.97
N ASN A 50 15.09 1.94 12.56
CA ASN A 50 16.19 1.46 13.40
C ASN A 50 17.18 2.57 13.76
N ALA A 51 17.52 3.45 12.80
CA ALA A 51 18.47 4.54 13.05
C ALA A 51 17.93 5.57 14.06
N ASN A 52 16.62 5.83 14.04
CA ASN A 52 15.98 6.86 14.87
C ASN A 52 15.32 6.31 16.14
N GLY A 53 15.36 4.98 16.36
CA GLY A 53 14.59 4.30 17.41
C GLY A 53 13.08 4.52 17.31
N SER A 54 12.59 4.96 16.15
CA SER A 54 11.18 5.21 15.86
C SER A 54 10.95 5.39 14.36
N CYS A 55 9.78 4.97 13.88
CA CYS A 55 9.42 5.10 12.48
C CYS A 55 9.01 6.54 12.11
N PRO A 56 9.35 7.03 10.92
CA PRO A 56 9.09 8.42 10.55
C PRO A 56 7.59 8.71 10.41
N LEU A 57 7.14 9.85 10.92
CA LEU A 57 5.77 10.37 10.69
C LEU A 57 5.67 11.23 9.43
N THR A 58 6.82 11.62 8.87
CA THR A 58 6.95 12.41 7.64
C THR A 58 8.18 11.93 6.88
N MET A 59 8.11 11.88 5.55
CA MET A 59 9.21 11.49 4.69
C MET A 59 9.28 12.41 3.47
N GLU A 60 10.49 12.70 3.00
CA GLU A 60 10.69 13.58 1.86
C GLU A 60 10.06 12.99 0.57
N GLY A 61 9.30 13.81 -0.15
CA GLY A 61 8.59 13.40 -1.36
C GLY A 61 7.37 12.51 -1.12
N TRP A 62 6.93 12.35 0.13
CA TRP A 62 5.65 11.71 0.48
C TRP A 62 4.60 12.76 0.82
N GLN A 63 3.36 12.52 0.39
CA GLN A 63 2.22 13.41 0.63
C GLN A 63 1.30 12.84 1.70
N GLY A 64 0.90 13.63 2.69
CA GLY A 64 -0.06 13.22 3.73
C GLY A 64 0.14 13.99 5.02
N ASP A 65 -0.80 13.83 5.95
CA ASP A 65 -0.76 14.45 7.27
C ASP A 65 0.10 13.65 8.25
N LYS A 66 0.68 14.34 9.25
CA LYS A 66 1.50 13.73 10.32
C LYS A 66 0.78 12.63 11.12
N ASN A 67 -0.56 12.66 11.11
CA ASN A 67 -1.41 11.71 11.82
C ASN A 67 -2.21 10.80 10.87
N GLY A 68 -1.97 10.90 9.55
CA GLY A 68 -2.65 10.14 8.52
C GLY A 68 -1.66 9.26 7.73
N PRO A 69 -2.16 8.47 6.76
CA PRO A 69 -1.27 7.75 5.87
C PRO A 69 -0.48 8.70 4.98
N LEU A 70 0.81 8.42 4.82
CA LEU A 70 1.63 9.07 3.81
C LEU A 70 1.48 8.31 2.48
N SER A 71 1.53 9.02 1.36
CA SER A 71 1.35 8.44 0.03
C SER A 71 2.48 8.81 -0.94
N LYS A 72 2.88 7.86 -1.78
CA LYS A 72 3.87 8.06 -2.85
C LYS A 72 3.73 6.96 -3.90
N HIS A 73 3.63 7.32 -5.19
CA HIS A 73 3.61 6.39 -6.34
C HIS A 73 2.72 5.14 -6.17
N GLY A 74 1.49 5.30 -5.65
CA GLY A 74 0.58 4.18 -5.43
C GLY A 74 0.92 3.32 -4.20
N MET A 75 1.75 3.82 -3.29
CA MET A 75 2.00 3.24 -1.99
C MET A 75 1.37 4.10 -0.90
N LEU A 76 0.86 3.45 0.14
CA LEU A 76 0.37 4.07 1.37
C LEU A 76 1.19 3.57 2.55
N TYR A 77 1.79 4.49 3.29
CA TYR A 77 2.55 4.23 4.48
C TYR A 77 1.72 4.59 5.72
N PHE A 78 1.68 3.68 6.67
CA PHE A 78 1.03 3.83 7.96
C PHE A 78 2.06 3.62 9.07
N ALA A 79 2.33 4.67 9.84
CA ALA A 79 3.06 4.53 11.08
C ALA A 79 2.13 3.95 12.16
N VAL A 80 2.59 2.92 12.87
CA VAL A 80 1.83 2.24 13.92
C VAL A 80 2.53 2.49 15.26
N SER A 81 1.85 3.25 16.12
CA SER A 81 2.22 3.45 17.52
C SER A 81 2.29 2.11 18.25
N GLY A 82 3.36 1.90 19.03
CA GLY A 82 3.46 0.75 19.92
C GLY A 82 2.42 0.82 21.04
N GLU A 83 2.20 -0.30 21.74
CA GLU A 83 1.38 -0.32 22.95
C GLU A 83 1.98 0.65 24.00
N LYS A 84 1.11 1.36 24.72
CA LYS A 84 1.50 2.28 25.79
C LYS A 84 2.41 1.57 26.78
N SER A 85 3.62 2.08 26.98
CA SER A 85 4.34 1.81 28.22
C SER A 85 3.46 2.28 29.39
N GLN A 86 3.37 1.47 30.45
CA GLN A 86 2.58 1.76 31.65
C GLN A 86 3.05 3.00 32.43
N ASP A 87 4.10 3.68 31.97
CA ASP A 87 4.68 4.85 32.63
C ASP A 87 4.37 6.12 31.81
N GLY A 88 3.44 6.90 32.34
CA GLY A 88 2.62 7.85 31.59
C GLY A 88 3.25 9.21 31.30
N ASN A 89 4.39 9.28 30.60
CA ASN A 89 4.87 10.60 30.14
C ASN A 89 5.71 10.67 28.86
N GLU A 90 5.91 9.57 28.13
CA GLU A 90 6.58 9.63 26.82
C GLU A 90 5.55 9.58 25.69
N SER A 91 5.62 10.56 24.78
CA SER A 91 4.90 10.55 23.51
C SER A 91 5.08 9.19 22.84
N ILE A 92 3.99 8.46 22.57
CA ILE A 92 4.02 7.12 22.00
C ILE A 92 4.56 7.20 20.57
N LYS A 93 5.88 7.09 20.43
CA LYS A 93 6.54 7.09 19.13
C LYS A 93 6.11 5.84 18.35
N PRO A 94 5.88 5.94 17.05
CA PRO A 94 5.62 4.78 16.20
C PRO A 94 6.82 3.82 16.21
N GLN A 95 6.56 2.56 16.55
CA GLN A 95 7.57 1.51 16.64
C GLN A 95 7.51 0.54 15.46
N SER A 96 6.41 0.56 14.72
CA SER A 96 6.22 -0.26 13.54
C SER A 96 5.60 0.53 12.42
N PHE A 97 5.68 -0.01 11.21
CA PHE A 97 5.01 0.54 10.05
C PHE A 97 4.39 -0.55 9.20
N ARG A 98 3.42 -0.13 8.40
CA ARG A 98 2.83 -0.90 7.33
C ARG A 98 2.87 -0.07 6.06
N LEU A 99 3.36 -0.67 4.99
CA LEU A 99 3.43 -0.08 3.66
C LEU A 99 2.57 -0.91 2.70
N VAL A 100 1.53 -0.30 2.14
CA VAL A 100 0.52 -0.96 1.31
C VAL A 100 0.68 -0.49 -0.13
N TYR A 101 0.69 -1.43 -1.09
CA TYR A 101 0.54 -1.09 -2.50
C TYR A 101 -0.95 -0.95 -2.83
N THR A 102 -1.37 0.23 -3.28
CA THR A 102 -2.76 0.45 -3.70
C THR A 102 -3.00 -0.23 -5.03
N MET A 103 -3.87 -1.24 -5.02
CA MET A 103 -4.40 -1.85 -6.23
C MET A 103 -5.89 -1.55 -6.35
N THR A 104 -6.43 -1.68 -7.56
CA THR A 104 -7.87 -1.53 -7.82
C THR A 104 -8.71 -2.64 -7.16
N PHE A 105 -8.08 -3.67 -6.57
CA PHE A 105 -8.74 -4.72 -5.82
C PHE A 105 -8.98 -4.28 -4.37
N PRO A 106 -10.21 -3.94 -3.97
CA PRO A 106 -10.46 -3.40 -2.64
C PRO A 106 -10.31 -4.44 -1.51
N ASP A 107 -10.42 -5.73 -1.83
CA ASP A 107 -10.44 -6.82 -0.84
C ASP A 107 -9.09 -7.53 -0.67
N HIS A 108 -8.13 -7.30 -1.57
CA HIS A 108 -6.80 -7.89 -1.54
C HIS A 108 -5.74 -6.84 -1.86
N TRP A 109 -4.75 -6.71 -0.99
CA TRP A 109 -3.61 -5.83 -1.23
C TRP A 109 -2.31 -6.53 -0.86
N PHE A 110 -1.22 -6.05 -1.44
CA PHE A 110 0.12 -6.46 -1.03
C PHE A 110 0.66 -5.42 -0.07
N GLU A 111 1.19 -5.88 1.06
CA GLU A 111 1.80 -5.01 2.05
C GLU A 111 3.16 -5.54 2.52
N ALA A 112 4.00 -4.62 2.95
CA ALA A 112 5.20 -4.88 3.71
C ALA A 112 5.10 -4.25 5.09
N GLN A 113 5.55 -4.96 6.12
CA GLN A 113 5.55 -4.51 7.49
C GLN A 113 6.96 -4.59 8.05
N GLY A 114 7.28 -3.66 8.94
CA GLY A 114 8.56 -3.60 9.62
C GLY A 114 8.48 -2.71 10.85
N GLY A 115 9.63 -2.33 11.39
CA GLY A 115 9.71 -1.52 12.58
C GLY A 115 11.08 -1.55 13.23
N VAL A 116 11.17 -0.85 14.35
CA VAL A 116 12.36 -0.84 15.20
C VAL A 116 12.67 -2.27 15.65
N ASP A 117 13.90 -2.71 15.39
CA ASP A 117 14.42 -4.06 15.67
C ASP A 117 13.62 -5.21 15.03
N LYS A 118 12.80 -4.91 14.02
CA LYS A 118 12.04 -5.90 13.25
C LYS A 118 12.62 -6.07 11.86
N GLN A 119 12.59 -7.31 11.36
CA GLN A 119 12.85 -7.57 9.94
C GLN A 119 11.63 -7.18 9.11
N VAL A 120 11.89 -6.74 7.87
CA VAL A 120 10.81 -6.47 6.92
C VAL A 120 10.18 -7.80 6.52
N THR A 121 8.86 -7.87 6.66
CA THR A 121 8.03 -8.98 6.17
C THR A 121 7.10 -8.45 5.10
N SER A 122 6.69 -9.30 4.15
CA SER A 122 5.75 -8.88 3.10
C SER A 122 4.83 -10.02 2.69
N GLY A 123 3.65 -9.67 2.23
CA GLY A 123 2.65 -10.66 1.85
C GLY A 123 1.38 -10.06 1.26
N TRP A 124 0.56 -10.95 0.73
CA TRP A 124 -0.81 -10.62 0.35
C TRP A 124 -1.69 -10.66 1.60
N THR A 125 -2.45 -9.60 1.80
CA THR A 125 -3.43 -9.46 2.88
C THR A 125 -4.81 -9.30 2.27
N SER A 126 -5.82 -9.84 2.93
CA SER A 126 -7.23 -9.64 2.58
C SER A 126 -7.98 -9.00 3.74
N ARG A 127 -9.12 -8.38 3.42
CA ARG A 127 -10.07 -7.90 4.41
C ARG A 127 -10.72 -9.05 5.19
#